data_AF-A0A7C7LYC2-F1
#
_entry.id   AF-A0A7C7LYC2-F1
#
_cell.length_a   1.000
_cell.length_b   1.000
_cell.length_c   1.000
_cell.angle_alpha   90.00
_cell.angle_beta   90.00
_cell.angle_gamma   90.00
#
_symmetry.space_group_name_H-M   'P 1'
#
loop_
_entity.id
_entity.type
_entity.pdbx_description
1 polymer ?
#
loop_
_entity_poly.entity_id
_entity_poly.type
_entity_poly.pdbx_seq_one_letter_code
_entity_poly.pdbx_strand_id
1 'polypeptide(L)'
;MRARTAFCAVMFTSLLLSSNAGCLALITSREFLEALRDAPEADSKTQKYSLNNTFTGISPSAFYDSEEITINDTVSELRIYFRASMAFADQTENLPVNNVRYVNARLLEADGTVFWSVNATNTTRPPEAREFKPFNSGTWTLEVDARGYGLDLGIQEFYDEFLIQVTVVRDCTTYPNEDECTFD
;
A
#
# COMPACT_ATOMS: atom_id res chain seq x y z
N MET A 1 68.87 -30.93 -30.07
CA MET A 1 68.67 -29.92 -28.99
C MET A 1 67.55 -28.92 -29.29
N ARG A 2 67.41 -28.41 -30.53
CA ARG A 2 66.37 -27.43 -30.93
C ARG A 2 64.90 -27.79 -30.61
N ALA A 3 64.52 -29.07 -30.73
CA ALA A 3 63.14 -29.51 -30.46
C ALA A 3 62.80 -29.52 -28.95
N ARG A 4 63.77 -29.76 -28.07
CA ARG A 4 63.58 -29.74 -26.61
C ARG A 4 63.39 -28.32 -26.08
N THR A 5 64.15 -27.36 -26.59
CA THR A 5 63.99 -25.95 -26.22
C THR A 5 62.68 -25.36 -26.76
N ALA A 6 62.24 -25.76 -27.95
CA ALA A 6 60.94 -25.36 -28.48
C ALA A 6 59.77 -25.93 -27.65
N PHE A 7 59.84 -27.20 -27.23
CA PHE A 7 58.82 -27.81 -26.39
C PHE A 7 58.70 -27.14 -25.02
N CYS A 8 59.83 -26.86 -24.36
CA CYS A 8 59.83 -26.13 -23.09
C CYS A 8 59.31 -24.69 -23.22
N ALA A 9 59.65 -24.00 -24.32
CA ALA A 9 59.13 -22.66 -24.58
C ALA A 9 57.60 -22.66 -24.76
N VAL A 10 57.06 -23.62 -25.53
CA VAL A 10 55.61 -23.79 -25.73
C VAL A 10 54.91 -24.07 -24.39
N MET A 11 55.47 -24.96 -23.57
CA MET A 11 54.90 -25.30 -22.26
C MET A 11 54.88 -24.08 -21.32
N PHE A 12 55.97 -23.30 -21.27
CA PHE A 12 56.03 -22.09 -20.46
C PHE A 12 55.05 -21.01 -20.93
N THR A 13 54.92 -20.80 -22.24
CA THR A 13 53.92 -19.88 -22.79
C THR A 13 52.50 -20.32 -22.48
N SER A 14 52.20 -21.63 -22.52
CA SER A 14 50.87 -22.14 -22.18
C SER A 14 50.52 -21.93 -20.70
N LEU A 15 51.48 -22.12 -19.78
CA LEU A 15 51.28 -21.80 -18.36
C LEU A 15 51.01 -20.31 -18.14
N LEU A 16 51.82 -19.43 -18.74
CA LEU A 16 51.66 -17.98 -18.59
C LEU A 16 50.34 -17.44 -19.17
N LEU A 17 49.87 -18.01 -20.29
CA LEU A 17 48.56 -17.70 -20.87
C LEU A 17 47.42 -18.18 -19.97
N SER A 18 47.55 -19.36 -19.36
CA SER A 18 46.55 -19.88 -18.42
C SER A 18 46.45 -19.06 -17.12
N SER A 19 47.56 -18.50 -16.63
CA SER A 19 47.58 -17.67 -15.42
C SER A 19 46.93 -16.30 -15.61
N ASN A 20 46.96 -15.73 -16.82
CA ASN A 20 46.32 -14.44 -17.13
C ASN A 20 44.84 -14.57 -17.53
N ALA A 21 44.43 -15.75 -18.01
CA ALA A 21 43.04 -16.02 -18.36
C ALA A 21 42.13 -16.20 -17.12
N GLY A 22 42.70 -16.58 -15.97
CA GLY A 22 41.92 -16.95 -14.78
C GLY A 22 40.94 -15.88 -14.29
N CYS A 23 41.34 -14.60 -14.22
CA CYS A 23 40.49 -13.54 -13.68
C CYS A 23 39.42 -13.05 -14.67
N LEU A 24 39.75 -12.99 -15.97
CA LEU A 24 38.79 -12.62 -17.01
C LEU A 24 37.80 -13.75 -17.29
N ALA A 25 38.27 -15.00 -17.22
CA ALA A 25 37.41 -16.17 -17.35
C ALA A 25 36.33 -16.21 -16.25
N LEU A 26 36.67 -15.80 -15.01
CA LEU A 26 35.70 -15.71 -13.91
C LEU A 26 34.57 -14.71 -14.20
N ILE A 27 34.90 -13.52 -14.73
CA ILE A 27 33.89 -12.52 -15.12
C ILE A 27 32.98 -13.09 -16.21
N THR A 28 33.56 -13.68 -17.27
CA THR A 28 32.76 -14.28 -18.35
C THR A 28 31.88 -15.44 -17.86
N SER A 29 32.36 -16.22 -16.89
CA SER A 29 31.56 -17.30 -16.29
C SER A 29 30.42 -16.77 -15.42
N ARG A 30 30.62 -15.64 -14.71
CA ARG A 30 29.58 -14.99 -13.93
C ARG A 30 28.49 -14.43 -14.84
N GLU A 31 28.87 -13.70 -15.89
CA GLU A 31 27.90 -13.15 -16.85
C GLU A 31 27.14 -14.27 -17.58
N PHE A 32 27.80 -15.39 -17.90
CA PHE A 32 27.14 -16.55 -18.48
C PHE A 32 26.11 -17.18 -17.53
N LEU A 33 26.42 -17.28 -16.24
CA LEU A 33 25.48 -17.79 -15.24
C LEU A 33 24.32 -16.81 -14.98
N GLU A 34 24.57 -15.49 -14.97
CA GLU A 34 23.50 -14.48 -14.89
C GLU A 34 22.60 -14.49 -16.12
N ALA A 35 23.15 -14.73 -17.31
CA ALA A 35 22.35 -14.86 -18.53
C ALA A 35 21.45 -16.11 -18.56
N LEU A 36 21.76 -17.12 -17.73
CA LEU A 36 20.92 -18.30 -17.52
C LEU A 36 19.90 -18.13 -16.40
N ARG A 37 19.96 -17.02 -15.65
CA ARG A 37 18.99 -16.71 -14.59
C ARG A 37 17.70 -16.19 -15.24
N ASP A 38 16.56 -16.56 -14.64
CA ASP A 38 15.27 -16.04 -15.08
C ASP A 38 15.21 -14.52 -14.91
N ALA A 39 14.28 -13.88 -15.63
CA ALA A 39 14.08 -12.44 -15.51
C ALA A 39 13.41 -12.11 -14.15
N PRO A 40 13.70 -10.95 -13.55
CA PRO A 40 12.91 -10.46 -12.42
C PRO A 40 11.47 -10.17 -12.85
N GLU A 41 10.52 -10.41 -11.94
CA GLU A 41 9.10 -10.16 -12.16
C GLU A 41 8.63 -8.95 -11.34
N ALA A 42 7.75 -8.14 -11.94
CA ALA A 42 7.10 -7.03 -11.25
C ALA A 42 5.93 -7.54 -10.41
N ASP A 43 5.91 -7.18 -9.13
CA ASP A 43 4.87 -7.55 -8.18
C ASP A 43 4.44 -6.31 -7.36
N SER A 44 3.42 -6.47 -6.51
CA SER A 44 2.93 -5.38 -5.65
C SER A 44 2.51 -5.89 -4.27
N LYS A 45 2.97 -5.19 -3.23
CA LYS A 45 2.55 -5.41 -1.84
C LYS A 45 1.49 -4.39 -1.45
N THR A 46 0.36 -4.85 -0.92
CA THR A 46 -0.74 -3.98 -0.48
C THR A 46 -0.92 -4.01 1.03
N GLN A 47 -1.10 -2.84 1.63
CA GLN A 47 -1.42 -2.67 3.05
C GLN A 47 -2.72 -1.89 3.20
N LYS A 48 -3.61 -2.34 4.09
CA LYS A 48 -4.92 -1.72 4.32
C LYS A 48 -5.01 -1.14 5.73
N TYR A 49 -5.55 0.06 5.81
CA TYR A 49 -5.85 0.81 7.02
C TYR A 49 -7.34 1.12 6.99
N SER A 50 -8.04 0.98 8.11
CA SER A 50 -9.50 1.12 8.11
C SER A 50 -10.07 1.60 9.43
N LEU A 51 -10.92 2.61 9.33
CA LEU A 51 -11.74 3.11 10.43
C LEU A 51 -13.20 2.81 10.12
N ASN A 52 -13.89 2.19 11.06
CA ASN A 52 -15.32 1.90 10.95
C ASN A 52 -15.99 2.01 12.31
N ASN A 53 -17.29 2.25 12.30
CA ASN A 53 -18.12 2.20 13.48
C ASN A 53 -19.57 1.93 13.09
N THR A 54 -20.28 1.22 13.95
CA THR A 54 -21.74 1.03 13.90
C THR A 54 -22.33 1.63 15.16
N PHE A 55 -23.17 2.64 15.02
CA PHE A 55 -23.79 3.31 16.15
C PHE A 55 -24.96 2.47 16.66
N THR A 56 -25.04 2.22 17.97
CA THR A 56 -26.07 1.36 18.60
C THR A 56 -27.01 2.11 19.54
N GLY A 57 -26.74 3.38 19.83
CA GLY A 57 -27.48 4.18 20.80
C GLY A 57 -28.63 4.98 20.19
N ILE A 58 -29.79 4.97 20.85
CA ILE A 58 -30.99 5.71 20.40
C ILE A 58 -30.84 7.23 20.50
N SER A 59 -29.88 7.67 21.32
CA SER A 59 -29.41 9.04 21.41
C SER A 59 -28.16 9.21 20.53
N PRO A 60 -27.93 10.39 19.92
CA PRO A 60 -26.76 10.59 19.08
C PRO A 60 -25.49 10.44 19.91
N SER A 61 -24.61 9.54 19.49
CA SER A 61 -23.28 9.39 20.08
C SER A 61 -22.22 9.88 19.11
N ALA A 62 -21.23 10.58 19.66
CA ALA A 62 -20.05 10.99 18.91
C ALA A 62 -19.03 9.83 18.88
N PHE A 63 -18.32 9.73 17.78
CA PHE A 63 -17.23 8.79 17.58
C PHE A 63 -16.07 9.54 16.93
N TYR A 64 -14.88 9.37 17.48
CA TYR A 64 -13.66 9.88 16.90
C TYR A 64 -12.61 8.77 16.94
N ASP A 65 -11.89 8.59 15.83
CA ASP A 65 -10.76 7.69 15.76
C ASP A 65 -9.75 8.18 14.72
N SER A 66 -8.51 7.71 14.85
CA SER A 66 -7.42 8.07 13.95
C SER A 66 -6.40 6.94 13.81
N GLU A 67 -5.87 6.77 12.61
CA GLU A 67 -4.87 5.76 12.27
C GLU A 67 -3.70 6.38 11.50
N GLU A 68 -2.48 6.01 11.88
CA GLU A 68 -1.26 6.49 11.22
C GLU A 68 -0.85 5.58 10.06
N ILE A 69 -0.44 6.19 8.95
CA ILE A 69 -0.08 5.50 7.71
C ILE A 69 1.31 5.96 7.28
N THR A 70 2.27 5.04 7.18
CA THR A 70 3.61 5.38 6.70
C THR A 70 3.66 5.40 5.18
N ILE A 71 3.89 6.59 4.62
CA ILE A 71 4.10 6.81 3.18
C ILE A 71 5.57 7.11 2.91
N ASN A 72 6.13 6.43 1.92
CA ASN A 72 7.49 6.59 1.45
C ASN A 72 7.53 6.54 -0.09
N ASP A 73 8.73 6.62 -0.65
CA ASP A 73 9.02 6.54 -2.08
C ASP A 73 8.58 5.24 -2.75
N THR A 74 8.49 4.14 -2.00
CA THR A 74 8.00 2.84 -2.51
C THR A 74 6.51 2.81 -2.81
N VAL A 75 5.72 3.78 -2.32
CA VAL A 75 4.27 3.82 -2.55
C VAL A 75 3.97 4.27 -3.97
N SER A 76 3.31 3.40 -4.75
CA SER A 76 2.95 3.66 -6.15
C SER A 76 1.52 4.19 -6.30
N GLU A 77 0.61 3.71 -5.45
CA GLU A 77 -0.82 4.02 -5.52
C GLU A 77 -1.46 4.06 -4.13
N LEU A 78 -2.37 5.02 -3.94
CA LEU A 78 -3.29 5.08 -2.81
C LEU A 78 -4.72 4.86 -3.30
N ARG A 79 -5.44 3.92 -2.69
CA ARG A 79 -6.88 3.69 -2.95
C ARG A 79 -7.69 4.03 -1.73
N ILE A 80 -8.63 4.96 -1.85
CA ILE A 80 -9.45 5.45 -0.75
C ILE A 80 -10.90 5.06 -1.01
N TYR A 81 -11.40 4.18 -0.15
CA TYR A 81 -12.78 3.72 -0.18
C TYR A 81 -13.55 4.29 1.00
N PHE A 82 -14.74 4.83 0.71
CA PHE A 82 -15.64 5.37 1.71
C PHE A 82 -17.06 4.86 1.50
N ARG A 83 -17.72 4.48 2.58
CA ARG A 83 -19.18 4.34 2.63
C ARG A 83 -19.72 4.85 3.95
N ALA A 84 -20.89 5.48 3.88
CA ALA A 84 -21.73 5.78 5.01
C ALA A 84 -23.14 5.26 4.72
N SER A 85 -23.74 4.59 5.69
CA SER A 85 -25.15 4.20 5.69
C SER A 85 -25.81 4.90 6.87
N MET A 86 -26.81 5.71 6.58
CA MET A 86 -27.57 6.44 7.59
C MET A 86 -28.98 5.86 7.61
N ALA A 87 -29.33 5.13 8.67
CA ALA A 87 -30.67 4.59 8.84
C ALA A 87 -31.68 5.75 9.00
N PHE A 88 -32.93 5.57 8.60
CA PHE A 88 -33.96 6.63 8.66
C PHE A 88 -33.67 7.90 7.84
N ALA A 89 -32.84 7.86 6.79
CA ALA A 89 -32.64 9.01 5.87
C ALA A 89 -33.97 9.61 5.40
N ASP A 90 -34.96 8.76 5.13
CA ASP A 90 -36.25 9.11 4.54
C ASP A 90 -37.33 9.50 5.58
N GLN A 91 -37.06 9.36 6.88
CA GLN A 91 -38.04 9.58 7.97
C GLN A 91 -37.64 10.75 8.91
N THR A 92 -36.69 11.57 8.47
CA THR A 92 -36.13 12.70 9.21
C THR A 92 -37.15 13.79 9.58
N GLU A 93 -38.29 13.87 8.89
CA GLU A 93 -39.33 14.87 9.14
C GLU A 93 -40.03 14.74 10.51
N ASN A 94 -40.01 13.55 11.14
CA ASN A 94 -40.78 13.28 12.37
C ASN A 94 -39.92 13.09 13.62
N LEU A 95 -38.60 13.13 13.51
CA LEU A 95 -37.73 13.02 14.67
C LEU A 95 -37.41 14.43 15.20
N PRO A 96 -37.44 14.67 16.52
CA PRO A 96 -37.07 15.95 17.12
C PRO A 96 -35.54 16.11 17.09
N VAL A 97 -34.95 16.15 15.89
CA VAL A 97 -33.50 16.12 15.68
C VAL A 97 -32.96 17.53 15.56
N ASN A 98 -32.72 18.16 16.70
CA ASN A 98 -31.81 19.31 16.77
C ASN A 98 -30.32 18.88 16.70
N ASN A 99 -30.03 17.62 16.34
CA ASN A 99 -28.69 17.03 16.37
C ASN A 99 -28.29 16.51 14.97
N VAL A 100 -27.40 17.24 14.32
CA VAL A 100 -26.85 16.87 13.00
C VAL A 100 -26.06 15.56 13.12
N ARG A 101 -26.47 14.51 12.41
CA ARG A 101 -25.66 13.31 12.17
C ARG A 101 -24.71 13.56 11.01
N TYR A 102 -23.51 13.02 11.10
CA TYR A 102 -22.49 13.22 10.07
C TYR A 102 -21.39 12.17 10.21
N VAL A 103 -20.65 11.99 9.11
CA VAL A 103 -19.34 11.35 9.09
C VAL A 103 -18.41 12.29 8.32
N ASN A 104 -17.41 12.81 9.01
CA ASN A 104 -16.36 13.63 8.44
C ASN A 104 -15.05 12.86 8.53
N ALA A 105 -14.54 12.43 7.38
CA ALA A 105 -13.28 11.71 7.31
C ALA A 105 -12.25 12.53 6.53
N ARG A 106 -11.01 12.52 7.00
CA ARG A 106 -9.89 13.24 6.41
C ARG A 106 -8.66 12.34 6.37
N LEU A 107 -7.92 12.43 5.28
CA LEU A 107 -6.57 11.89 5.17
C LEU A 107 -5.62 13.08 5.10
N LEU A 108 -4.78 13.20 6.11
CA LEU A 108 -3.81 14.27 6.29
C LEU A 108 -2.43 13.77 5.87
N GLU A 109 -1.69 14.61 5.14
CA GLU A 109 -0.28 14.39 4.86
C GLU A 109 0.57 14.63 6.11
N ALA A 110 1.86 14.30 6.04
CA ALA A 110 2.79 14.45 7.15
C ALA A 110 2.99 15.90 7.64
N ASP A 111 2.70 16.90 6.80
CA ASP A 111 2.75 18.31 7.17
C ASP A 111 1.41 18.85 7.73
N GLY A 112 0.39 18.00 7.82
CA GLY A 112 -0.97 18.35 8.24
C GLY A 112 -1.88 18.87 7.13
N THR A 113 -1.40 18.92 5.88
CA THR A 113 -2.24 19.29 4.73
C THR A 113 -3.31 18.23 4.47
N VAL A 114 -4.53 18.66 4.17
CA VAL A 114 -5.63 17.74 3.82
C VAL A 114 -5.42 17.22 2.40
N PHE A 115 -5.02 15.96 2.27
CA PHE A 115 -4.89 15.27 0.98
C PHE A 115 -6.25 14.88 0.42
N TRP A 116 -7.10 14.30 1.27
CA TRP A 116 -8.44 13.85 0.91
C TRP A 116 -9.41 14.11 2.06
N SER A 117 -10.66 14.43 1.73
CA SER A 117 -11.72 14.57 2.72
C SER A 117 -13.09 14.23 2.16
N VAL A 118 -13.98 13.79 3.04
CA VAL A 118 -15.39 13.58 2.74
C VAL A 118 -16.24 13.98 3.92
N ASN A 119 -17.39 14.59 3.63
CA ASN A 119 -18.43 14.88 4.61
C ASN A 119 -19.73 14.25 4.12
N ALA A 120 -20.29 13.34 4.91
CA ALA A 120 -21.54 12.66 4.61
C ALA A 120 -22.55 12.85 5.74
N THR A 121 -23.71 13.39 5.42
CA THR A 121 -24.87 13.51 6.32
C THR A 121 -25.98 12.50 5.99
N ASN A 122 -25.84 11.81 4.86
CA ASN A 122 -26.80 10.84 4.31
C ASN A 122 -26.07 9.58 3.82
N THR A 123 -26.85 8.52 3.55
CA THR A 123 -26.34 7.29 2.93
C THR A 123 -25.65 7.60 1.61
N THR A 124 -24.35 7.33 1.55
CA THR A 124 -23.51 7.67 0.40
C THR A 124 -22.43 6.63 0.21
N ARG A 125 -22.15 6.28 -1.04
CA ARG A 125 -21.07 5.39 -1.44
C ARG A 125 -20.42 5.95 -2.71
N PRO A 126 -19.53 6.95 -2.58
CA PRO A 126 -18.83 7.48 -3.75
C PRO A 126 -17.95 6.38 -4.38
N PRO A 127 -17.57 6.53 -5.66
CA PRO A 127 -16.56 5.69 -6.26
C PRO A 127 -15.25 5.73 -5.47
N GLU A 128 -14.50 4.63 -5.48
CA GLU A 128 -13.17 4.57 -4.87
C GLU A 128 -12.24 5.57 -5.56
N ALA A 129 -11.59 6.42 -4.77
CA ALA A 129 -10.60 7.36 -5.26
C ALA A 129 -9.26 6.64 -5.42
N ARG A 130 -8.57 6.86 -6.54
CA ARG A 130 -7.28 6.24 -6.86
C ARG A 130 -6.30 7.34 -7.20
N GLU A 131 -5.28 7.47 -6.36
CA GLU A 131 -4.23 8.47 -6.51
C GLU A 131 -2.90 7.76 -6.77
N PHE A 132 -2.04 8.38 -7.56
CA PHE A 132 -0.76 7.81 -7.98
C PHE A 132 0.37 8.76 -7.61
N LYS A 133 1.58 8.21 -7.41
CA LYS A 133 2.78 8.99 -7.08
C LYS A 133 2.98 10.19 -8.03
N PRO A 134 3.56 11.32 -7.56
CA PRO A 134 4.35 11.48 -6.34
C PRO A 134 3.53 11.73 -5.07
N PHE A 135 4.00 11.18 -3.95
CA PHE A 135 3.47 11.45 -2.62
C PHE A 135 4.53 12.06 -1.72
N ASN A 136 4.12 12.90 -0.78
CA ASN A 136 5.02 13.42 0.24
C ASN A 136 5.32 12.31 1.27
N SER A 137 6.59 11.92 1.38
CA SER A 137 7.02 10.92 2.36
C SER A 137 6.81 11.41 3.80
N GLY A 138 6.39 10.51 4.67
CA GLY A 138 6.19 10.76 6.09
C GLY A 138 5.04 9.95 6.67
N THR A 139 4.72 10.22 7.93
CA THR A 139 3.57 9.63 8.61
C THR A 139 2.32 10.45 8.30
N TRP A 140 1.42 9.87 7.53
CA TRP A 140 0.11 10.43 7.22
C TRP A 140 -0.90 10.01 8.29
N THR A 141 -2.00 10.74 8.42
CA THR A 141 -3.04 10.46 9.42
C THR A 141 -4.40 10.34 8.76
N LEU A 142 -5.00 9.16 8.86
CA LEU A 142 -6.41 8.95 8.57
C LEU A 142 -7.21 9.26 9.83
N GLU A 143 -8.14 10.20 9.78
CA GLU A 143 -8.99 10.55 10.93
C GLU A 143 -10.47 10.56 10.55
N VAL A 144 -11.31 10.24 11.52
CA VAL A 144 -12.77 10.34 11.40
C VAL A 144 -13.36 11.02 12.63
N ASP A 145 -14.24 11.99 12.39
CA ASP A 145 -15.16 12.56 13.38
C ASP A 145 -16.58 12.27 12.87
N ALA A 146 -17.34 11.52 13.66
CA ALA A 146 -18.66 11.06 13.28
C ALA A 146 -19.65 11.16 14.43
N ARG A 147 -20.92 11.28 14.07
CA ARG A 147 -22.05 11.24 14.99
C ARG A 147 -23.21 10.52 14.34
N GLY A 148 -23.75 9.53 15.01
CA GLY A 148 -24.84 8.71 14.48
C GLY A 148 -25.72 8.11 15.57
N TYR A 149 -26.72 7.38 15.09
CA TYR A 149 -27.76 6.74 15.90
C TYR A 149 -27.80 5.24 15.66
N GLY A 150 -28.33 4.52 16.63
CA GLY A 150 -28.67 3.11 16.50
C GLY A 150 -29.92 2.76 17.28
N LEU A 151 -30.74 1.91 16.70
CA LEU A 151 -31.93 1.38 17.34
C LEU A 151 -32.13 -0.08 16.96
N ASP A 152 -32.19 -0.93 17.97
CA ASP A 152 -32.60 -2.31 17.84
C ASP A 152 -34.03 -2.47 18.38
N LEU A 153 -34.96 -2.90 17.53
CA LEU A 153 -36.34 -3.20 17.90
C LEU A 153 -36.61 -4.70 18.03
N GLY A 154 -35.58 -5.56 17.94
CA GLY A 154 -35.66 -7.02 17.98
C GLY A 154 -36.27 -7.68 16.74
N ILE A 155 -37.08 -6.94 15.97
CA ILE A 155 -37.65 -7.35 14.67
C ILE A 155 -36.96 -6.66 13.49
N GLN A 156 -36.35 -5.51 13.74
CA GLN A 156 -35.63 -4.73 12.75
C GLN A 156 -34.57 -3.87 13.44
N GLU A 157 -33.41 -3.83 12.80
CA GLU A 157 -32.24 -3.09 13.26
C GLU A 157 -32.03 -1.88 12.35
N PHE A 158 -31.77 -0.74 12.97
CA PHE A 158 -31.55 0.51 12.29
C PHE A 158 -30.30 1.17 12.86
N TYR A 159 -29.19 1.04 12.14
CA TYR A 159 -27.91 1.59 12.55
C TYR A 159 -27.37 2.54 11.50
N ASP A 160 -26.89 3.69 11.97
CA ASP A 160 -25.92 4.46 11.22
C ASP A 160 -24.58 3.71 11.28
N GLU A 161 -23.93 3.53 10.14
CA GLU A 161 -22.62 2.91 10.05
C GLU A 161 -21.75 3.59 9.00
N PHE A 162 -20.43 3.52 9.19
CA PHE A 162 -19.49 3.93 8.16
C PHE A 162 -18.29 2.98 8.08
N LEU A 163 -17.63 3.02 6.93
CA LEU A 163 -16.34 2.38 6.71
C LEU A 163 -15.51 3.29 5.81
N ILE A 164 -14.33 3.64 6.31
CA ILE A 164 -13.27 4.29 5.53
C ILE A 164 -12.12 3.29 5.45
N GLN A 165 -11.59 3.09 4.25
CA GLN A 165 -10.44 2.21 4.03
C GLN A 165 -9.43 2.90 3.11
N VAL A 166 -8.19 3.01 3.56
CA VAL A 166 -7.06 3.45 2.75
C VAL A 166 -6.20 2.24 2.45
N THR A 167 -5.99 1.96 1.15
CA THR A 167 -5.12 0.89 0.69
C THR A 167 -3.86 1.51 0.09
N VAL A 168 -2.72 1.21 0.69
CA VAL A 168 -1.40 1.61 0.21
C VAL A 168 -0.84 0.49 -0.63
N VAL A 169 -0.56 0.77 -1.90
CA VAL A 169 0.06 -0.17 -2.85
C VAL A 169 1.51 0.23 -3.06
N ARG A 170 2.41 -0.75 -2.95
CA ARG A 170 3.84 -0.58 -3.18
C ARG A 170 4.28 -1.53 -4.28
N ASP A 171 4.84 -0.98 -5.33
CA ASP A 171 5.42 -1.77 -6.41
C ASP A 171 6.76 -2.34 -5.93
N CYS A 172 7.04 -3.59 -6.27
CA CYS A 172 8.25 -4.27 -5.85
C CYS A 172 8.70 -5.28 -6.91
N THR A 173 9.95 -5.71 -6.83
CA THR A 173 10.55 -6.66 -7.76
C THR A 173 10.80 -7.98 -7.05
N THR A 174 10.35 -9.07 -7.65
CA THR A 174 10.67 -10.43 -7.19
C THR A 174 11.79 -10.99 -8.06
N TYR A 175 12.93 -11.28 -7.43
CA TYR A 175 14.07 -11.88 -8.11
C TYR A 175 13.98 -13.41 -8.09
N PRO A 176 14.47 -14.09 -9.14
CA PRO A 176 14.56 -15.55 -9.15
C PRO A 176 15.41 -16.07 -7.99
N ASN A 177 14.92 -17.10 -7.31
CA ASN A 177 15.49 -17.71 -6.10
C ASN A 177 15.32 -16.89 -4.81
N GLU A 178 14.55 -15.80 -4.83
CA GLU A 178 14.10 -15.09 -3.64
C GLU A 178 12.59 -15.32 -3.47
N ASP A 179 12.18 -15.70 -2.25
CA ASP A 179 10.76 -15.93 -1.94
C ASP A 179 10.01 -14.64 -1.59
N GLU A 180 10.73 -13.53 -1.37
CA GLU A 180 10.18 -12.26 -0.92
C GLU A 180 10.39 -11.14 -1.93
N CYS A 181 9.34 -10.38 -2.19
CA CYS A 181 9.40 -9.20 -3.03
C CYS A 181 10.19 -8.06 -2.37
N THR A 182 11.13 -7.50 -3.12
CA THR A 182 12.07 -6.46 -2.69
C THR A 182 11.72 -5.09 -3.28
N PHE A 183 11.90 -4.04 -2.49
CA PHE A 183 11.68 -2.66 -2.94
C PHE A 183 13.01 -2.10 -3.44
N ASP A 184 13.07 -1.78 -4.73
CA ASP A 184 14.22 -1.14 -5.39
C ASP A 184 14.16 0.40 -5.30
#